data_AF-A0A9Q3YLF6-F1
#
_entry.id   AF-A0A9Q3YLF6-F1
#
_cell.length_a   1.000
_cell.length_b   1.000
_cell.length_c   1.000
_cell.angle_alpha   90.00
_cell.angle_beta   90.00
_cell.angle_gamma   90.00
#
_symmetry.space_group_name_H-M   'P 1'
#
loop_
_entity.id
_entity.type
_entity.pdbx_description
1 polymer ?
#
loop_
_entity_poly.entity_id
_entity_poly.type
_entity_poly.pdbx_seq_one_letter_code
_entity_poly.pdbx_strand_id
1 'polypeptide(L)'
;MTHLSNNTAGSVVLHKQVKAMRQSVKGAVASNAPIVSPQRLEMAERLNHLKMFSRGKSPEQLSDVADLKEQGLREAIKTLFPEIGQRAFQRHDIYEFLLELDGHIELGEWRLRENAEEVIVYASYGSVFPGLRFQKRGEAFYCTGFNFDIRLAS
;
A
#
# COMPACT_ATOMS: atom_id res chain seq x y z
N MET A 1 18.28 -13.92 49.49
CA MET A 1 17.79 -12.53 49.53
C MET A 1 17.95 -11.93 48.14
N THR A 2 16.85 -11.75 47.43
CA THR A 2 16.75 -11.08 46.13
C THR A 2 16.71 -9.57 46.35
N HIS A 3 17.70 -8.83 45.81
CA HIS A 3 17.66 -7.37 45.79
C HIS A 3 17.05 -6.90 44.46
N LEU A 4 15.87 -6.30 44.55
CA LEU A 4 15.14 -5.65 43.46
C LEU A 4 15.61 -4.20 43.27
N SER A 5 15.98 -3.89 42.02
CA SER A 5 15.71 -2.67 41.23
C SER A 5 15.79 -1.29 41.89
N ASN A 6 16.74 -0.47 41.43
CA ASN A 6 16.77 1.00 41.60
C ASN A 6 16.98 1.74 40.24
N ASN A 7 16.27 1.33 39.19
CA ASN A 7 16.41 1.94 37.84
C ASN A 7 15.36 3.02 37.49
N THR A 8 14.46 3.37 38.41
CA THR A 8 13.35 4.28 38.12
C THR A 8 13.75 5.76 38.12
N ALA A 9 14.84 6.12 38.82
CA ALA A 9 15.25 7.53 38.97
C ALA A 9 15.86 8.12 37.68
N GLY A 10 16.58 7.33 36.89
CA GLY A 10 17.22 7.80 35.64
C GLY A 10 16.23 8.10 34.50
N SER A 11 15.11 7.35 34.45
CA SER A 11 14.11 7.48 33.39
C SER A 11 13.30 8.78 33.47
N VAL A 12 12.99 9.24 34.68
CA VAL A 12 12.18 10.45 34.89
C VAL A 12 12.98 11.73 34.57
N VAL A 13 14.30 11.72 34.78
CA VAL A 13 15.18 12.87 34.47
C VAL A 13 15.31 13.06 32.96
N LEU A 14 15.46 11.97 32.21
CA LEU A 14 15.51 12.00 30.74
C LEU A 14 14.19 12.55 30.15
N HIS A 15 13.06 12.14 30.72
CA HIS A 15 11.74 12.54 30.23
C HIS A 15 11.46 14.04 30.46
N LYS A 16 12.01 14.63 31.52
CA LYS A 16 11.94 16.09 31.76
C LYS A 16 12.84 16.88 30.80
N GLN A 17 14.03 16.36 30.49
CA GLN A 17 14.94 16.97 29.51
C GLN A 17 14.35 17.01 28.09
N VAL A 18 13.74 15.90 27.64
CA VAL A 18 13.10 15.84 26.31
C VAL A 18 11.89 16.78 26.23
N LYS A 19 11.13 16.96 27.33
CA LYS A 19 10.00 17.90 27.37
C LYS A 19 10.44 19.36 27.30
N ALA A 20 11.54 19.73 27.97
CA ALA A 20 12.10 21.08 27.92
C ALA A 20 12.66 21.43 26.52
N MET A 21 13.30 20.47 25.85
CA MET A 21 13.78 20.63 24.47
C MET A 21 12.63 20.90 23.48
N ARG A 22 11.49 20.24 23.64
CA ARG A 22 10.31 20.44 22.76
C ARG A 22 9.64 21.79 22.94
N GLN A 23 9.77 22.42 24.11
CA GLN A 23 9.19 23.74 24.37
C GLN A 23 10.08 24.89 23.89
N SER A 24 11.41 24.70 23.88
CA SER A 24 12.36 25.68 23.34
C SER A 24 12.20 25.93 21.82
N VAL A 25 11.73 24.92 21.07
CA VAL A 25 11.53 25.00 19.61
C VAL A 25 10.29 25.82 19.21
N LYS A 26 9.37 26.13 20.14
CA LYS A 26 8.14 26.90 19.83
C LYS A 26 8.32 28.43 19.77
N GLY A 27 9.53 28.95 19.98
CA GLY A 27 9.77 30.39 20.12
C GLY A 27 10.33 31.15 18.91
N ALA A 28 10.67 30.50 17.79
CA ALA A 28 11.30 31.18 16.67
C ALA A 28 10.51 30.93 15.37
N VAL A 29 9.62 31.88 15.04
CA VAL A 29 9.00 31.97 13.72
C VAL A 29 10.06 32.51 12.75
N ALA A 30 10.56 31.63 11.88
CA ALA A 30 11.23 32.01 10.64
C ALA A 30 10.62 31.16 9.53
N SER A 31 10.05 31.84 8.55
CA SER A 31 9.53 31.30 7.30
C SER A 31 10.62 30.55 6.54
N ASN A 32 10.70 29.24 6.71
CA ASN A 32 11.48 28.35 5.86
C ASN A 32 10.53 27.26 5.37
N ALA A 33 10.16 27.30 4.09
CA ALA A 33 9.68 26.11 3.41
C ALA A 33 10.76 25.03 3.62
N PRO A 34 10.43 23.85 4.17
CA PRO A 34 11.46 22.88 4.47
C PRO A 34 11.99 22.35 3.15
N ILE A 35 13.20 22.77 2.78
CA ILE A 35 14.01 22.06 1.78
C ILE A 35 14.30 20.71 2.43
N VAL A 36 13.46 19.72 2.14
CA VAL A 36 13.66 18.35 2.58
C VAL A 36 14.96 17.91 1.95
N SER A 37 15.98 17.67 2.79
CA SER A 37 17.28 17.23 2.28
C SER A 37 17.10 15.95 1.47
N PRO A 38 17.90 15.72 0.41
CA PRO A 38 17.79 14.50 -0.41
C PRO A 38 17.79 13.22 0.43
N GLN A 39 18.57 13.20 1.51
CA GLN A 39 18.60 12.11 2.49
C GLN A 39 17.30 11.90 3.25
N ARG A 40 16.56 12.98 3.59
CA ARG A 40 15.24 12.86 4.22
C ARG A 40 14.19 12.36 3.25
N LEU A 41 14.30 12.72 1.97
CA LEU A 41 13.41 12.24 0.92
C LEU A 41 13.63 10.76 0.65
N GLU A 42 14.89 10.34 0.48
CA GLU A 42 15.29 8.93 0.35
C GLU A 42 14.88 8.11 1.58
N MET A 43 15.03 8.67 2.79
CA MET A 43 14.60 8.00 4.01
C MET A 43 13.07 7.91 4.11
N ALA A 44 12.33 8.91 3.62
CA ALA A 44 10.87 8.86 3.53
C ALA A 44 10.41 7.80 2.52
N GLU A 45 11.07 7.68 1.36
CA GLU A 45 10.81 6.62 0.37
C GLU A 45 11.09 5.23 0.95
N ARG A 46 12.23 5.05 1.63
CA ARG A 46 12.55 3.79 2.33
C ARG A 46 11.54 3.47 3.42
N LEU A 47 11.11 4.46 4.20
CA LEU A 47 10.09 4.28 5.22
C LEU A 47 8.74 3.93 4.61
N ASN A 48 8.40 4.55 3.47
CA ASN A 48 7.19 4.25 2.72
C ASN A 48 7.23 2.81 2.20
N HIS A 49 8.35 2.39 1.62
CA HIS A 49 8.60 0.99 1.25
C HIS A 49 8.46 0.04 2.44
N LEU A 50 8.99 0.39 3.61
CA LEU A 50 8.82 -0.37 4.86
C LEU A 50 7.35 -0.42 5.32
N LYS A 51 6.59 0.67 5.18
CA LYS A 51 5.16 0.71 5.46
C LYS A 51 4.37 -0.20 4.52
N MET A 52 4.79 -0.39 3.27
CA MET A 52 4.19 -1.38 2.36
C MET A 52 4.36 -2.83 2.86
N PHE A 53 5.30 -3.10 3.77
CA PHE A 53 5.37 -4.41 4.47
C PHE A 53 4.42 -4.52 5.67
N SER A 54 3.88 -3.40 6.17
CA SER A 54 2.78 -3.43 7.13
C SER A 54 1.52 -3.88 6.38
N ARG A 55 0.97 -5.02 6.80
CA ARG A 55 0.00 -5.82 6.02
C ARG A 55 -1.40 -5.19 5.94
N GLY A 56 -1.58 -4.06 5.26
CA GLY A 56 -2.86 -3.34 5.29
C GLY A 56 -3.27 -2.96 6.72
N LYS A 57 -2.27 -2.73 7.58
CA LYS A 57 -2.46 -2.48 9.02
C LYS A 57 -2.13 -1.04 9.41
N SER A 58 -1.48 -0.29 8.53
CA SER A 58 -1.30 1.12 8.78
C SER A 58 -2.66 1.84 8.72
N PRO A 59 -2.89 2.84 9.56
CA PRO A 59 -4.10 3.67 9.48
C PRO A 59 -4.34 4.23 8.08
N GLU A 60 -3.26 4.60 7.38
CA GLU A 60 -3.31 5.11 6.01
C GLU A 60 -3.87 4.06 5.04
N GLN A 61 -3.33 2.84 5.02
CA GLN A 61 -3.83 1.77 4.15
C GLN A 61 -5.28 1.39 4.46
N LEU A 62 -5.66 1.40 5.74
CA LEU A 62 -7.05 1.11 6.14
C LEU A 62 -8.01 2.18 5.63
N SER A 63 -7.60 3.45 5.66
CA SER A 63 -8.36 4.57 5.10
C SER A 63 -8.50 4.41 3.58
N ASP A 64 -7.39 4.21 2.87
CA ASP A 64 -7.41 4.07 1.41
C ASP A 64 -8.28 2.89 0.96
N VAL A 65 -8.22 1.75 1.67
CA VAL A 65 -9.10 0.60 1.41
C VAL A 65 -10.58 0.91 1.70
N ALA A 66 -10.87 1.74 2.72
CA ALA A 66 -12.24 2.16 3.01
C ALA A 66 -12.79 3.03 1.88
N ASP A 67 -12.01 3.99 1.39
CA ASP A 67 -12.38 4.87 0.27
C ASP A 67 -12.69 4.05 -0.99
N LEU A 68 -11.84 3.07 -1.32
CA LEU A 68 -12.05 2.19 -2.46
C LEU A 68 -13.33 1.32 -2.34
N LYS A 69 -13.71 0.96 -1.11
CA LYS A 69 -14.95 0.23 -0.85
C LYS A 69 -16.16 1.13 -0.97
N GLU A 70 -16.07 2.36 -0.47
CA GLU A 70 -17.13 3.37 -0.60
C GLU A 70 -17.39 3.71 -2.07
N GLN A 71 -16.33 3.82 -2.87
CA GLN A 71 -16.41 4.00 -4.33
C GLN A 71 -16.95 2.75 -5.06
N GLY A 72 -17.08 1.61 -4.39
CA GLY A 72 -17.63 0.39 -4.98
C GLY A 72 -16.74 -0.28 -6.02
N LEU A 73 -15.42 -0.04 -6.01
CA LEU A 73 -14.48 -0.51 -7.04
C LEU A 73 -14.63 -2.01 -7.36
N ARG A 74 -14.70 -2.86 -6.34
CA ARG A 74 -14.85 -4.31 -6.52
C ARG A 74 -16.14 -4.65 -7.27
N GLU A 75 -17.23 -3.98 -6.94
CA GLU A 75 -18.53 -4.25 -7.55
C GLU A 75 -18.60 -3.67 -8.97
N ALA A 76 -17.91 -2.56 -9.24
CA ALA A 76 -17.72 -2.03 -10.60
C ALA A 76 -16.97 -3.05 -11.48
N ILE A 77 -15.82 -3.57 -11.01
CA ILE A 77 -15.08 -4.64 -11.70
C ILE A 77 -15.96 -5.87 -11.95
N LYS A 78 -16.70 -6.31 -10.92
CA LYS A 78 -17.58 -7.48 -11.03
C LYS A 78 -18.73 -7.26 -12.02
N THR A 79 -19.23 -6.03 -12.13
CA THR A 79 -20.31 -5.67 -13.06
C THR A 79 -19.80 -5.63 -14.50
N LEU A 80 -18.61 -5.09 -14.72
CA LEU A 80 -17.96 -5.07 -16.03
C LEU A 80 -17.55 -6.48 -16.49
N PHE A 81 -17.09 -7.31 -15.54
CA PHE A 81 -16.53 -8.64 -15.83
C PHE A 81 -17.20 -9.74 -14.98
N PRO A 82 -18.48 -10.05 -15.24
CA PRO A 82 -19.26 -10.97 -14.40
C PRO A 82 -18.71 -12.40 -14.37
N GLU A 83 -18.04 -12.82 -15.45
CA GLU A 83 -17.53 -14.18 -15.62
C GLU A 83 -16.05 -14.35 -15.23
N ILE A 84 -15.40 -13.29 -14.71
CA ILE A 84 -13.95 -13.25 -14.51
C ILE A 84 -13.42 -14.41 -13.64
N GLY A 85 -14.19 -14.86 -12.65
CA GLY A 85 -13.78 -15.94 -11.74
C GLY A 85 -13.96 -17.36 -12.29
N GLN A 86 -14.69 -17.52 -13.40
CA GLN A 86 -15.02 -18.83 -13.98
C GLN A 86 -14.37 -19.05 -15.35
N ARG A 87 -14.04 -17.95 -16.05
CA ARG A 87 -13.39 -17.97 -17.35
C ARG A 87 -11.92 -18.40 -17.25
N ALA A 88 -11.50 -19.21 -18.22
CA ALA A 88 -10.09 -19.46 -18.50
C ALA A 88 -9.56 -18.38 -19.44
N PHE A 89 -8.40 -17.82 -19.12
CA PHE A 89 -7.76 -16.74 -19.87
C PHE A 89 -6.48 -17.24 -20.53
N GLN A 90 -6.31 -16.95 -21.81
CA GLN A 90 -4.99 -16.91 -22.44
C GLN A 90 -4.29 -15.60 -22.09
N ARG A 91 -2.98 -15.54 -22.31
CA ARG A 91 -2.19 -14.34 -21.97
C ARG A 91 -2.72 -13.09 -22.70
N HIS A 92 -3.10 -13.22 -23.97
CA HIS A 92 -3.63 -12.11 -24.75
C HIS A 92 -5.01 -11.63 -24.23
N ASP A 93 -5.86 -12.54 -23.74
CA ASP A 93 -7.12 -12.15 -23.10
C ASP A 93 -6.89 -11.24 -21.88
N ILE A 94 -5.78 -11.43 -21.14
CA ILE A 94 -5.47 -10.60 -19.97
C ILE A 94 -5.01 -9.19 -20.39
N TYR A 95 -4.35 -9.04 -21.55
CA TYR A 95 -4.00 -7.74 -22.09
C TYR A 95 -5.22 -6.98 -22.60
N GLU A 96 -6.14 -7.67 -23.29
CA GLU A 96 -7.43 -7.07 -23.68
C GLU A 96 -8.23 -6.64 -22.45
N PHE A 97 -8.29 -7.51 -21.44
CA PHE A 97 -8.88 -7.20 -20.15
C PHE A 97 -8.29 -5.94 -19.50
N LEU A 98 -6.95 -5.79 -19.51
CA LEU A 98 -6.27 -4.61 -18.97
C LEU A 98 -6.74 -3.33 -19.69
N LEU A 99 -6.82 -3.36 -21.03
CA LEU A 99 -7.25 -2.21 -21.83
C LEU A 99 -8.72 -1.84 -21.56
N GLU A 100 -9.59 -2.84 -21.47
CA GLU A 100 -11.00 -2.61 -21.14
C GLU A 100 -11.13 -2.00 -19.74
N LEU A 101 -10.37 -2.51 -18.78
CA LEU A 101 -10.42 -2.07 -17.40
C LEU A 101 -9.88 -0.64 -17.23
N ASP A 102 -8.81 -0.28 -17.93
CA ASP A 102 -8.28 1.10 -17.99
C ASP A 102 -9.28 2.08 -18.64
N GLY A 103 -10.03 1.62 -19.66
CA GLY A 103 -11.04 2.42 -20.34
C GLY A 103 -12.34 2.65 -19.56
N HIS A 104 -12.64 1.83 -18.55
CA HIS A 104 -13.92 1.87 -17.82
C HIS A 104 -13.80 2.20 -16.33
N ILE A 105 -12.62 2.03 -15.72
CA ILE A 105 -12.41 2.24 -14.29
C ILE A 105 -11.37 3.33 -14.06
N GLU A 106 -11.86 4.50 -13.67
CA GLU A 106 -11.04 5.67 -13.34
C GLU A 106 -10.37 5.52 -11.95
N LEU A 107 -9.31 4.72 -11.87
CA LEU A 107 -8.52 4.52 -10.64
C LEU A 107 -7.04 4.92 -10.79
N GLY A 108 -6.71 5.59 -11.89
CA GLY A 108 -5.34 5.85 -12.33
C GLY A 108 -4.84 4.80 -13.33
N GLU A 109 -3.54 4.84 -13.62
CA GLU A 109 -2.91 3.92 -14.58
C GLU A 109 -2.93 2.49 -14.07
N TRP A 110 -3.61 1.61 -14.81
CA TRP A 110 -3.52 0.18 -14.57
C TRP A 110 -2.24 -0.40 -15.14
N ARG A 111 -1.60 -1.24 -14.35
CA ARG A 111 -0.32 -1.87 -14.66
C ARG A 111 -0.45 -3.37 -14.64
N LEU A 112 0.42 -4.01 -15.41
CA LEU A 112 0.52 -5.45 -15.48
C LEU A 112 1.90 -5.89 -15.03
N ARG A 113 1.93 -6.90 -14.18
CA ARG A 113 3.13 -7.63 -13.79
C ARG A 113 2.93 -9.09 -14.11
N GLU A 114 3.86 -9.69 -14.83
CA GLU A 114 3.76 -11.10 -15.21
C GLU A 114 5.06 -11.87 -14.93
N ASN A 115 4.90 -13.16 -14.65
CA ASN A 115 5.96 -14.15 -14.68
C ASN A 115 5.42 -15.46 -15.30
N ALA A 116 6.17 -16.56 -15.19
CA ALA A 116 5.78 -17.83 -15.79
C ALA A 116 4.49 -18.43 -15.21
N GLU A 117 4.19 -18.15 -13.94
CA GLU A 117 3.12 -18.80 -13.17
C GLU A 117 1.94 -17.87 -12.85
N GLU A 118 2.13 -16.56 -12.92
CA GLU A 118 1.08 -15.60 -12.60
C GLU A 118 1.15 -14.30 -13.41
N VAL A 119 -0.01 -13.70 -13.55
CA VAL A 119 -0.20 -12.33 -14.04
C VAL A 119 -0.98 -11.56 -12.99
N ILE A 120 -0.53 -10.35 -12.66
CA ILE A 120 -1.18 -9.43 -11.73
C ILE A 120 -1.52 -8.16 -12.49
N VAL A 121 -2.80 -7.82 -12.51
CA VAL A 121 -3.31 -6.53 -13.03
C VAL A 121 -3.67 -5.67 -11.84
N TYR A 122 -3.06 -4.50 -11.70
CA TYR A 122 -3.21 -3.67 -10.51
C TYR A 122 -3.05 -2.18 -10.82
N ALA A 123 -3.65 -1.34 -10.01
CA ALA A 123 -3.42 0.10 -10.02
C ALA A 123 -2.78 0.52 -8.69
N SER A 124 -2.27 1.76 -8.64
CA SER A 124 -1.82 2.38 -7.39
C SER A 124 -2.87 3.35 -6.91
N TYR A 125 -3.31 3.21 -5.66
CA TYR A 125 -4.26 4.12 -5.03
C TYR A 125 -3.76 4.48 -3.63
N GLY A 126 -3.34 5.73 -3.43
CA GLY A 126 -2.74 6.17 -2.17
C GLY A 126 -1.57 5.27 -1.76
N SER A 127 -1.74 4.57 -0.64
CA SER A 127 -0.77 3.65 -0.05
C SER A 127 -1.01 2.17 -0.36
N VAL A 128 -1.99 1.84 -1.19
CA VAL A 128 -2.38 0.46 -1.52
C VAL A 128 -2.36 0.17 -3.02
N PHE A 129 -2.38 -1.12 -3.36
CA PHE A 129 -2.39 -1.62 -4.74
C PHE A 129 -3.63 -2.48 -5.00
N PRO A 130 -4.79 -1.91 -5.33
CA PRO A 130 -5.94 -2.70 -5.71
C PRO A 130 -5.67 -3.44 -7.02
N GLY A 131 -6.08 -4.71 -7.11
CA GLY A 131 -5.82 -5.50 -8.30
C GLY A 131 -6.37 -6.92 -8.27
N LEU A 132 -6.18 -7.59 -9.41
CA LEU A 132 -6.59 -8.95 -9.70
C LEU A 132 -5.37 -9.82 -9.93
N ARG A 133 -5.44 -11.05 -9.42
CA ARG A 133 -4.39 -12.07 -9.66
C ARG A 133 -4.92 -13.20 -10.51
N PHE A 134 -4.18 -13.50 -11.56
CA PHE A 134 -4.40 -14.62 -12.45
C PHE A 134 -3.29 -15.64 -12.23
N GLN A 135 -3.66 -16.88 -11.91
CA GLN A 135 -2.70 -17.98 -11.73
C GLN A 135 -2.79 -18.95 -12.89
N LYS A 136 -1.63 -19.37 -13.39
CA LYS A 136 -1.51 -20.37 -14.44
C LYS A 136 -1.94 -21.74 -13.90
N ARG A 137 -2.76 -22.44 -14.66
CA ARG A 137 -3.18 -23.84 -14.42
C ARG A 137 -3.20 -24.55 -15.78
N GLY A 138 -2.19 -25.39 -16.02
CA GLY A 138 -1.96 -25.95 -17.35
C GLY A 138 -1.60 -24.84 -18.35
N GLU A 139 -2.30 -24.79 -19.47
CA GLU A 139 -2.04 -23.82 -20.56
C GLU A 139 -2.87 -22.53 -20.46
N ALA A 140 -3.62 -22.34 -19.38
CA ALA A 140 -4.47 -21.16 -19.20
C ALA A 140 -4.28 -20.52 -17.83
N PHE A 141 -4.71 -19.27 -17.71
CA PHE A 141 -4.73 -18.49 -16.49
C PHE A 141 -6.15 -18.39 -15.94
N TYR A 142 -6.27 -18.38 -14.61
CA TYR A 142 -7.55 -18.26 -13.92
C TYR A 142 -7.47 -17.13 -12.89
N CYS A 143 -8.45 -16.23 -12.90
CA CYS A 143 -8.54 -15.17 -11.91
C CYS A 143 -8.87 -15.77 -10.54
N THR A 144 -7.95 -15.63 -9.60
CA THR A 144 -8.13 -16.06 -8.20
C THR A 144 -8.95 -15.09 -7.36
N GLY A 145 -9.11 -13.85 -7.83
CA GLY A 145 -9.95 -12.84 -7.19
C GLY A 145 -9.30 -11.46 -7.12
N PHE A 146 -10.10 -10.52 -6.65
CA PHE A 146 -9.73 -9.13 -6.41
C PHE A 146 -9.22 -8.93 -4.98
N ASN A 147 -8.19 -8.10 -4.82
CA ASN A 147 -7.69 -7.65 -3.53
C ASN A 147 -7.53 -6.12 -3.56
N PHE A 148 -7.91 -5.43 -2.49
CA PHE A 148 -7.72 -3.98 -2.36
C PHE A 148 -6.26 -3.58 -2.11
N ASP A 149 -5.43 -4.52 -1.66
CA ASP A 149 -4.00 -4.31 -1.46
C ASP A 149 -3.24 -5.60 -1.83
N ILE A 150 -3.03 -5.79 -3.12
CA ILE A 150 -2.38 -6.97 -3.68
C ILE A 150 -0.86 -6.92 -3.48
N ARG A 151 -0.28 -8.05 -3.09
CA ARG A 151 1.18 -8.18 -3.01
C ARG A 151 1.80 -8.41 -4.38
N LEU A 152 2.72 -7.55 -4.73
CA LEU A 152 3.61 -7.72 -5.86
C LEU A 152 4.83 -8.50 -5.34
N ALA A 153 4.77 -9.84 -5.36
CA ALA A 153 5.89 -10.68 -4.88
C ALA A 153 7.17 -10.32 -5.63
N SER A 154 8.27 -10.01 -4.94
CA SER A 154 9.54 -9.52 -5.51
C SER A 154 10.08 -10.39 -6.62
#